data_AF-A0A6C0C607-F1
#
_entry.id   AF-A0A6C0C607-F1
#
_cell.length_a   1.000
_cell.length_b   1.000
_cell.length_c   1.000
_cell.angle_alpha   90.00
_cell.angle_beta   90.00
_cell.angle_gamma   90.00
#
_symmetry.space_group_name_H-M   'P 1'
#
loop_
_entity.id
_entity.type
_entity.pdbx_description
1 polymer ?
#
loop_
_entity_poly.entity_id
_entity_poly.type
_entity_poly.pdbx_seq_one_letter_code
_entity_poly.pdbx_strand_id
1 'polypeptide(L)'
;MIEDMFPDDKKTYEQYEREFRMIEDMFPNAKFNVCIPIEDLDNIITDKKEIIVKQKIDCYCYKRKRTKYFTIKCNENEFLTNKYIITELMNQKMKMQCNHRFLEEIHKNKENIYEIFAGS
;
A
#
# COMPACT_ATOMS: atom_id res chain seq x y z
N MET A 1 32.19 -24.56 17.33
CA MET A 1 31.96 -23.15 16.97
C MET A 1 30.67 -23.15 16.19
N ILE A 2 29.59 -22.68 16.81
CA ILE A 2 28.33 -22.47 16.12
C ILE A 2 28.50 -21.11 15.47
N GLU A 3 28.71 -21.10 14.15
CA GLU A 3 28.64 -19.88 13.37
C GLU A 3 27.18 -19.47 13.35
N ASP A 4 26.88 -18.35 13.99
CA ASP A 4 25.55 -17.78 14.03
C ASP A 4 25.07 -17.48 12.60
N MET A 5 24.18 -18.34 12.08
CA MET A 5 23.43 -18.09 10.87
C MET A 5 22.39 -17.00 11.13
N PHE A 6 22.76 -15.75 10.88
CA PHE A 6 21.80 -14.66 10.66
C PHE A 6 21.80 -14.32 9.16
N PRO A 7 20.77 -14.68 8.38
CA PRO A 7 20.63 -14.16 7.03
C PRO A 7 20.16 -12.70 7.14
N ASP A 8 21.09 -11.75 7.15
CA ASP A 8 20.79 -10.34 6.93
C ASP A 8 20.63 -10.12 5.42
N ASP A 9 19.52 -10.60 4.85
CA ASP A 9 19.08 -10.32 3.47
C ASP A 9 18.66 -8.83 3.34
N LYS A 10 19.58 -7.91 3.61
CA LYS A 10 19.38 -6.49 3.32
C LYS A 10 19.63 -6.25 1.86
N LYS A 11 18.58 -5.85 1.14
CA LYS A 11 18.67 -5.38 -0.26
C LYS A 11 19.74 -4.29 -0.36
N THR A 12 20.54 -4.34 -1.42
CA THR A 12 21.46 -3.26 -1.76
C THR A 12 20.67 -2.02 -2.21
N TYR A 13 21.29 -0.84 -2.14
CA TYR A 13 20.67 0.40 -2.63
C TYR A 13 20.23 0.29 -4.11
N GLU A 14 21.04 -0.36 -4.96
CA GLU A 14 20.71 -0.58 -6.37
C GLU A 14 19.49 -1.50 -6.55
N GLN A 15 19.33 -2.51 -5.69
CA GLN A 15 18.15 -3.37 -5.68
C GLN A 15 16.90 -2.58 -5.29
N TYR A 16 16.99 -1.77 -4.23
CA TYR A 16 15.89 -0.88 -3.82
C TYR A 16 15.48 0.09 -4.94
N GLU A 17 16.44 0.77 -5.57
CA GLU A 17 16.19 1.70 -6.68
C GLU A 17 15.55 1.01 -7.89
N ARG A 18 15.97 -0.22 -8.19
CA ARG A 18 15.39 -1.01 -9.27
C ARG A 18 13.94 -1.38 -8.98
N GLU A 19 13.65 -1.89 -7.79
CA GLU A 19 12.28 -2.21 -7.38
C GLU A 19 11.39 -0.99 -7.36
N PHE A 20 11.89 0.13 -6.83
CA PHE A 20 11.16 1.38 -6.81
C PHE A 20 10.75 1.83 -8.21
N ARG A 21 11.67 1.79 -9.18
CA ARG A 21 11.36 2.09 -10.60
C ARG A 21 10.32 1.14 -11.19
N MET A 22 10.43 -0.17 -10.91
CA MET A 22 9.45 -1.15 -11.38
C MET A 22 8.06 -0.86 -10.83
N ILE A 23 7.97 -0.48 -9.55
CA ILE A 23 6.71 -0.12 -8.90
C ILE A 23 6.13 1.18 -9.49
N GLU A 24 6.97 2.20 -9.76
CA GLU A 24 6.54 3.42 -10.43
C GLU A 24 5.99 3.14 -11.83
N ASP A 25 6.62 2.24 -12.59
CA ASP A 25 6.16 1.80 -13.91
C ASP A 25 4.83 1.02 -13.84
N MET A 26 4.57 0.28 -12.76
CA MET A 26 3.30 -0.42 -12.53
C MET A 26 2.15 0.53 -12.16
N PHE A 27 2.46 1.65 -11.51
CA PHE A 27 1.47 2.62 -11.01
C PHE A 27 1.74 4.05 -11.50
N PRO A 28 1.87 4.29 -12.82
CA PRO A 28 2.40 5.54 -13.37
C PRO A 28 1.54 6.77 -13.10
N ASN A 29 0.27 6.56 -12.74
CA ASN A 29 -0.70 7.63 -12.47
C ASN A 29 -0.98 7.83 -10.96
N ALA A 30 -0.29 7.10 -10.08
CA ALA A 30 -0.50 7.22 -8.65
C ALA A 30 -0.17 8.65 -8.17
N LYS A 31 -0.99 9.18 -7.27
CA LYS A 31 -0.76 10.49 -6.62
C LYS A 31 -0.17 10.31 -5.22
N PHE A 32 0.60 9.25 -5.06
CA PHE A 32 1.31 8.77 -3.87
C PHE A 32 2.39 7.79 -4.35
N ASN A 33 3.46 7.63 -3.57
CA ASN A 33 4.49 6.62 -3.78
C ASN A 33 4.04 5.30 -3.15
N VAL A 34 4.21 4.19 -3.85
CA VAL A 34 3.97 2.85 -3.29
C VAL A 34 5.30 2.35 -2.74
N CYS A 35 5.34 2.10 -1.43
CA CYS A 35 6.52 1.62 -0.71
C CYS A 35 6.32 0.21 -0.14
N ILE A 36 5.29 -0.49 -0.64
CA ILE A 36 5.10 -1.92 -0.40
C ILE A 36 6.13 -2.67 -1.27
N PRO A 37 6.87 -3.65 -0.72
CA PRO A 37 7.82 -4.45 -1.50
C PRO A 37 7.17 -5.08 -2.73
N ILE A 38 7.93 -5.20 -3.83
CA ILE A 38 7.36 -5.69 -5.10
C ILE A 38 6.83 -7.12 -4.95
N GLU A 39 7.52 -7.94 -4.16
CA GLU A 39 7.11 -9.30 -3.82
C GLU A 39 5.77 -9.38 -3.07
N ASP A 40 5.42 -8.32 -2.32
CA ASP A 40 4.20 -8.26 -1.53
C ASP A 40 3.00 -7.70 -2.30
N LEU A 41 3.21 -7.21 -3.53
CA LEU A 41 2.12 -6.64 -4.33
C LEU A 41 1.05 -7.67 -4.70
N ASP A 42 1.45 -8.93 -4.90
CA ASP A 42 0.52 -10.02 -5.22
C ASP A 42 -0.02 -10.75 -3.98
N ASN A 43 0.38 -10.33 -2.77
CA ASN A 43 -0.15 -10.90 -1.53
C ASN A 43 -1.67 -10.64 -1.43
N ILE A 44 -2.42 -11.71 -1.19
CA ILE A 44 -3.87 -11.65 -0.95
C ILE A 44 -4.12 -11.07 0.44
N ILE A 45 -4.81 -9.94 0.48
CA ILE A 45 -5.17 -9.24 1.72
C ILE A 45 -6.40 -9.87 2.38
N THR A 46 -7.35 -10.35 1.57
CA THR A 46 -8.54 -11.06 2.03
C THR A 46 -9.20 -11.86 0.92
N ASP A 47 -9.92 -12.90 1.32
CA ASP A 47 -10.84 -13.71 0.52
C ASP A 47 -12.20 -13.01 0.25
N LYS A 48 -12.51 -11.94 0.98
CA LYS A 48 -13.74 -11.16 0.80
C LYS A 48 -13.76 -10.48 -0.55
N LYS A 49 -14.95 -10.36 -1.14
CA LYS A 49 -15.17 -9.70 -2.44
C LYS A 49 -15.35 -8.20 -2.34
N GLU A 50 -15.57 -7.68 -1.14
CA GLU A 50 -15.73 -6.26 -0.89
C GLU A 50 -15.11 -5.88 0.44
N ILE A 51 -14.37 -4.78 0.43
CA ILE A 51 -13.81 -4.16 1.63
C ILE A 51 -14.00 -2.64 1.59
N ILE A 52 -13.90 -2.03 2.77
CA ILE A 52 -13.77 -0.58 2.92
C ILE A 52 -12.33 -0.28 3.29
N VAL A 53 -11.65 0.53 2.48
CA VAL A 53 -10.32 1.05 2.77
C VAL A 53 -10.46 2.46 3.34
N LYS A 54 -9.92 2.66 4.53
CA LYS A 54 -9.92 3.91 5.29
C LYS A 54 -8.59 4.62 5.10
N GLN A 55 -8.64 5.86 4.61
CA GLN A 55 -7.51 6.78 4.62
C GLN A 55 -7.70 7.79 5.75
N LYS A 56 -6.94 7.63 6.82
CA LYS A 56 -6.89 8.61 7.90
C LYS A 56 -5.89 9.71 7.53
N ILE A 57 -6.37 10.94 7.42
CA ILE A 57 -5.56 12.11 7.11
C ILE A 57 -5.36 12.87 8.43
N ASP A 58 -4.37 12.46 9.22
CA ASP A 58 -4.07 13.03 10.55
C ASP A 58 -2.68 13.64 10.69
N CYS A 59 -1.87 13.57 9.62
CA CYS A 59 -0.57 14.21 9.51
C CYS A 59 -0.62 15.73 9.79
N TYR A 60 0.41 16.26 10.45
CA TYR A 60 0.56 17.69 10.76
C TYR A 60 0.54 18.61 9.53
N CYS A 61 0.84 18.10 8.34
CA CYS A 61 0.73 18.87 7.09
C CYS A 61 -0.71 19.31 6.80
N TYR A 62 -1.71 18.65 7.37
CA TYR A 62 -3.12 18.97 7.14
C TYR A 62 -3.67 19.86 8.25
N LYS A 63 -4.09 21.07 7.87
CA LYS A 63 -4.81 21.99 8.78
C LYS A 63 -6.09 21.40 9.34
N ARG A 64 -6.77 20.54 8.57
CA ARG A 64 -7.99 19.84 8.99
C ARG A 64 -7.79 18.34 8.85
N LYS A 65 -7.83 17.65 9.98
CA LYS A 65 -7.85 16.19 10.01
C LYS A 65 -9.17 15.70 9.41
N ARG A 66 -9.11 14.69 8.56
CA ARG A 66 -10.30 14.08 7.96
C ARG A 66 -10.05 12.61 7.69
N THR A 67 -11.12 11.85 7.55
CA THR A 67 -11.03 10.45 7.13
C THR A 67 -11.77 10.31 5.80
N LYS A 68 -11.18 9.58 4.86
CA LYS A 68 -11.85 9.16 3.64
C LYS A 68 -12.04 7.66 3.66
N TYR A 69 -13.09 7.19 3.01
CA TYR A 69 -13.39 5.79 2.84
C TYR A 69 -13.52 5.50 1.35
N PHE A 70 -12.96 4.37 0.93
CA PHE A 70 -13.00 3.86 -0.42
C PHE A 70 -13.60 2.47 -0.37
N THR A 71 -14.57 2.19 -1.22
CA THR A 71 -15.13 0.85 -1.35
C THR A 71 -14.39 0.14 -2.47
N ILE A 72 -13.79 -1.00 -2.18
CA ILE A 72 -13.06 -1.81 -3.15
C ILE A 72 -13.83 -3.11 -3.32
N LYS A 73 -14.20 -3.44 -4.57
CA LYS A 73 -14.92 -4.66 -4.92
C LYS A 73 -14.12 -5.41 -5.98
N CYS A 74 -13.93 -6.70 -5.81
CA CYS A 74 -13.36 -7.57 -6.85
C CYS A 74 -14.40 -8.53 -7.41
N ASN A 75 -14.15 -9.05 -8.61
CA ASN A 75 -15.02 -10.03 -9.24
C ASN A 75 -14.95 -11.40 -8.53
N GLU A 76 -15.91 -12.28 -8.80
CA GLU A 76 -16.01 -13.60 -8.15
C GLU A 76 -14.74 -14.46 -8.30
N ASN A 77 -14.03 -14.33 -9.42
CA ASN A 77 -12.82 -15.10 -9.71
C ASN A 77 -11.51 -14.34 -9.41
N GLU A 78 -11.59 -13.18 -8.75
CA GLU A 78 -10.45 -12.34 -8.41
C GLU A 78 -10.23 -12.28 -6.89
N PHE A 79 -9.01 -11.95 -6.49
CA PHE A 79 -8.63 -11.73 -5.09
C PHE A 79 -8.24 -10.27 -4.87
N LEU A 80 -8.53 -9.77 -3.67
CA LEU A 80 -8.09 -8.45 -3.24
C LEU A 80 -6.62 -8.54 -2.80
N THR A 81 -5.70 -8.36 -3.76
CA THR A 81 -4.27 -8.21 -3.48
C THR A 81 -3.90 -6.76 -3.19
N ASN A 82 -2.70 -6.51 -2.67
CA ASN A 82 -2.16 -5.15 -2.54
C ASN A 82 -2.21 -4.39 -3.87
N LYS A 83 -1.74 -5.02 -4.95
CA LYS A 83 -1.77 -4.47 -6.31
C LYS A 83 -3.18 -4.10 -6.74
N TYR A 84 -4.16 -5.00 -6.55
CA TYR A 84 -5.55 -4.74 -6.90
C TYR A 84 -6.11 -3.52 -6.16
N ILE A 85 -5.91 -3.48 -4.84
CA ILE A 85 -6.42 -2.39 -4.00
C ILE A 85 -5.76 -1.07 -4.39
N ILE A 86 -4.45 -1.03 -4.63
CA ILE A 86 -3.74 0.17 -5.06
C ILE A 86 -4.30 0.69 -6.38
N THR A 87 -4.48 -0.19 -7.37
CA THR A 87 -5.09 0.17 -8.66
C THR A 87 -6.49 0.76 -8.47
N GLU A 88 -7.33 0.18 -7.63
CA GLU A 88 -8.66 0.70 -7.36
C GLU A 88 -8.64 2.04 -6.62
N LEU A 89 -7.72 2.24 -5.66
CA LEU A 89 -7.52 3.53 -5.01
C LEU A 89 -7.09 4.61 -6.02
N MET A 90 -6.26 4.25 -7.01
CA MET A 90 -5.90 5.15 -8.11
C MET A 90 -7.11 5.48 -9.00
N ASN A 91 -7.91 4.49 -9.38
CA ASN A 91 -9.12 4.66 -10.18
C ASN A 91 -10.12 5.59 -9.47
N GLN A 92 -10.22 5.48 -8.15
CA GLN A 92 -11.02 6.37 -7.29
C GLN A 92 -10.35 7.72 -6.99
N LYS A 93 -9.22 8.02 -7.65
CA LYS A 93 -8.47 9.29 -7.56
C LYS A 93 -8.05 9.61 -6.12
N MET A 94 -7.64 8.59 -5.35
CA MET A 94 -7.01 8.81 -4.05
C MET A 94 -5.79 9.71 -4.22
N LYS A 95 -5.60 10.63 -3.27
CA LYS A 95 -4.46 11.55 -3.23
C LYS A 95 -3.88 11.61 -1.83
N MET A 96 -2.56 11.61 -1.74
CA MET A 96 -1.82 11.99 -0.55
C MET A 96 -1.14 13.33 -0.85
N GLN A 97 -1.78 14.42 -0.42
CA GLN A 97 -1.38 15.81 -0.70
C GLN A 97 -0.42 16.39 0.36
N CYS A 98 0.49 15.58 0.89
CA CYS A 98 1.52 16.00 1.84
C CYS A 98 2.86 15.35 1.49
N ASN A 99 3.93 15.76 2.16
CA ASN A 99 5.26 15.17 1.97
C ASN A 99 5.30 13.68 2.39
N HIS A 100 4.37 13.27 3.26
CA HIS A 100 4.16 11.88 3.69
C HIS A 100 3.23 11.16 2.73
N ARG A 101 3.70 10.92 1.50
CA ARG A 101 2.92 10.32 0.42
C ARG A 101 3.30 8.87 0.15
N PHE A 102 3.94 8.20 1.10
CA PHE A 102 4.45 6.85 0.98
C PHE A 102 3.41 5.87 1.51
N LEU A 103 2.74 5.13 0.63
CA LEU A 103 1.86 4.03 1.02
C LEU A 103 2.74 2.83 1.40
N GLU A 104 2.83 2.54 2.68
CA GLU A 104 3.70 1.49 3.21
C GLU A 104 2.95 0.19 3.47
N GLU A 105 1.67 0.28 3.87
CA GLU A 105 0.89 -0.91 4.20
C GLU A 105 -0.62 -0.66 4.07
N ILE A 106 -1.36 -1.75 3.81
CA ILE A 106 -2.82 -1.81 3.91
C ILE A 106 -3.15 -2.94 4.88
N HIS A 107 -3.43 -2.60 6.14
CA HIS A 107 -3.68 -3.61 7.18
C HIS A 107 -5.16 -3.67 7.56
N LYS A 108 -5.57 -4.82 8.07
CA LYS A 108 -6.93 -5.04 8.58
C LYS A 108 -7.11 -4.32 9.91
N ASN A 109 -8.07 -3.41 10.01
CA ASN A 109 -8.43 -2.73 11.27
C ASN A 109 -9.61 -3.44 11.94
N LYS A 110 -10.72 -3.63 11.21
CA LYS A 110 -11.94 -4.35 11.66
C LYS A 110 -12.42 -5.29 10.55
N GLU A 111 -13.42 -6.13 10.82
CA GLU A 111 -13.84 -7.22 9.93
C GLU A 111 -13.80 -6.91 8.42
N ASN A 112 -14.41 -5.80 7.99
CA ASN A 112 -14.44 -5.34 6.59
C ASN A 112 -13.72 -4.00 6.36
N ILE A 113 -13.04 -3.46 7.37
CA ILE A 113 -12.39 -2.14 7.30
C ILE A 113 -10.88 -2.35 7.37
N TYR A 114 -10.21 -1.91 6.30
CA TYR A 114 -8.76 -1.88 6.17
C TYR A 114 -8.30 -0.42 6.29
N GLU A 115 -7.10 -0.19 6.80
CA GLU A 115 -6.55 1.14 6.98
C GLU A 115 -5.24 1.29 6.23
N ILE A 116 -5.10 2.43 5.54
CA ILE A 116 -3.86 2.81 4.89
C ILE A 116 -2.89 3.30 5.97
N PHE A 117 -1.73 2.67 6.03
CA PHE A 117 -0.58 3.18 6.74
C PHE A 117 0.32 3.95 5.75
N ALA A 118 0.57 5.21 6.07
CA ALA A 118 1.41 6.06 5.25
C ALA A 118 2.62 6.56 6.05
N GLY A 119 3.81 6.34 5.49
CA GLY A 119 5.07 6.77 6.06
C GLY A 119 5.26 8.28 5.99
N SER A 120 5.97 8.82 6.98
CA SER A 120 6.36 10.22 7.07
C SER A 120 7.86 10.44 6.91
#